data_AF-A0A9W8MWC2-F1
#
_entry.id   AF-A0A9W8MWC2-F1
#
_cell.length_a   1.000
_cell.length_b   1.000
_cell.length_c   1.000
_cell.angle_alpha   90.00
_cell.angle_beta   90.00
_cell.angle_gamma   90.00
#
_symmetry.space_group_name_H-M   'P 1'
#
loop_
_entity.id
_entity.type
_entity.pdbx_description
1 polymer ?
#
loop_
_entity_poly.entity_id
_entity_poly.type
_entity_poly.pdbx_seq_one_letter_code
_entity_poly.pdbx_strand_id
1 'polypeptide(L)'
;MADLRRLKHIKHFAYDTTVPPIIHDSDIKKLLSWWPNLEYFELGSVPQEEGGLLPPLHMTMTALSTFAAKAPKLQKLLLPLAVYGVEGETNGISSIADPTSPLRSLTVVQLETSNPSDLAAYLHRLFPALRNLDGPYDGGEAWTETRAALLALAS
;
A
#
# COMPACT_ATOMS: atom_id res chain seq x y z
N MET A 1 -16.51 21.34 -12.39
CA MET A 1 -15.46 20.38 -12.00
C MET A 1 -15.51 19.20 -12.96
N ALA A 2 -14.38 18.77 -13.51
CA ALA A 2 -14.34 17.62 -14.42
C ALA A 2 -14.50 16.31 -13.63
N ASP A 3 -15.33 15.40 -14.13
CA ASP A 3 -15.55 14.09 -13.52
C ASP A 3 -14.37 13.16 -13.80
N LEU A 4 -13.52 12.94 -12.80
CA LEU A 4 -12.30 12.12 -12.89
C LEU A 4 -12.59 10.66 -13.30
N ARG A 5 -13.82 10.17 -13.10
CA ARG A 5 -14.24 8.80 -13.46
C ARG A 5 -14.15 8.54 -14.96
N ARG A 6 -14.20 9.59 -15.77
CA ARG A 6 -14.15 9.53 -17.25
C ARG A 6 -12.73 9.34 -17.79
N LEU A 7 -11.71 9.53 -16.97
CA LEU A 7 -10.31 9.47 -17.38
C LEU A 7 -9.79 8.03 -17.38
N LYS A 8 -10.23 7.21 -18.34
CA LYS A 8 -9.94 5.75 -18.40
C LYS A 8 -8.49 5.37 -18.71
N HIS A 9 -7.70 6.35 -19.15
CA HIS A 9 -6.30 6.18 -19.53
C HIS A 9 -5.32 6.75 -18.50
N ILE A 10 -5.80 7.07 -17.29
CA ILE A 10 -4.90 7.44 -16.19
C ILE A 10 -3.98 6.24 -15.90
N LYS A 11 -2.69 6.52 -16.00
CA LYS A 11 -1.62 5.65 -15.56
C LYS A 11 -1.07 6.12 -14.23
N HIS A 12 -0.92 7.43 -14.06
CA HIS A 12 -0.31 8.03 -12.88
C HIS A 12 -1.35 8.91 -12.19
N PHE A 13 -1.65 8.60 -10.94
CA PHE A 13 -2.48 9.43 -10.09
C PHE A 13 -1.69 9.75 -8.82
N ALA A 14 -1.48 11.03 -8.57
CA ALA A 14 -0.92 11.54 -7.34
C ALA A 14 -1.88 12.57 -6.77
N TYR A 15 -2.20 12.43 -5.50
CA TYR A 15 -3.01 13.39 -4.76
C TYR A 15 -2.23 13.85 -3.53
N ASP A 16 -1.58 15.00 -3.66
CA ASP A 16 -0.82 15.63 -2.60
C ASP A 16 -1.60 16.82 -2.04
N THR A 17 -1.93 16.77 -0.76
CA THR A 17 -2.74 17.77 -0.09
C THR A 17 -2.28 17.96 1.33
N THR A 18 -2.34 19.22 1.79
CA THR A 18 -2.02 19.61 3.17
C THR A 18 -2.87 18.89 4.22
N VAL A 19 -4.12 18.55 3.87
CA VAL A 19 -5.02 17.76 4.72
C VAL A 19 -5.34 16.47 3.98
N PRO A 20 -4.83 15.31 4.45
CA PRO A 20 -5.13 14.02 3.82
C PRO A 20 -6.64 13.77 3.79
N PRO A 21 -7.20 13.30 2.65
CA PRO A 21 -8.60 12.97 2.58
C PRO A 21 -8.88 11.70 3.39
N ILE A 22 -10.05 11.64 4.03
CA ILE A 22 -10.52 10.42 4.67
C ILE A 22 -10.91 9.43 3.57
N ILE A 23 -10.08 8.41 3.35
CA ILE A 23 -10.29 7.36 2.35
C ILE A 23 -10.41 6.01 3.05
N HIS A 24 -11.45 5.26 2.70
CA HIS A 24 -11.67 3.89 3.18
C HIS A 24 -11.34 2.87 2.09
N ASP A 25 -11.19 1.60 2.47
CA ASP A 25 -10.97 0.49 1.53
C ASP A 25 -12.06 0.40 0.45
N SER A 26 -13.31 0.77 0.79
CA SER A 26 -14.42 0.81 -0.18
C SER A 26 -14.23 1.85 -1.27
N ASP A 27 -13.53 2.96 -0.97
CA ASP A 27 -13.28 4.02 -1.92
C ASP A 27 -12.13 3.66 -2.84
N ILE A 28 -11.11 2.95 -2.35
CA ILE A 28 -10.07 2.32 -3.18
C ILE A 28 -10.71 1.36 -4.20
N LYS A 29 -11.65 0.52 -3.77
CA LYS A 29 -12.37 -0.40 -4.67
C LYS A 29 -13.11 0.34 -5.80
N LYS A 30 -13.68 1.52 -5.50
CA LYS A 30 -14.36 2.38 -6.50
C LYS A 30 -13.33 3.06 -7.42
N LEU A 31 -12.27 3.65 -6.86
CA LEU A 31 -11.21 4.33 -7.62
C LEU A 31 -10.57 3.40 -8.65
N LEU A 32 -10.20 2.18 -8.25
CA LEU A 32 -9.61 1.19 -9.15
C LEU A 32 -10.57 0.72 -10.25
N SER A 33 -11.89 0.76 -10.01
CA SER A 33 -12.88 0.48 -11.07
C SER A 33 -12.92 1.57 -12.14
N TRP A 34 -12.45 2.78 -11.82
CA TRP A 34 -12.42 3.90 -12.76
C TRP A 34 -11.17 3.89 -13.62
N TRP A 35 -10.04 3.46 -13.09
CA TRP A 35 -8.72 3.53 -13.72
C TRP A 35 -8.04 2.14 -13.77
N PRO A 36 -8.48 1.26 -14.70
CA PRO A 36 -7.95 -0.11 -14.78
C PRO A 36 -6.51 -0.20 -15.28
N ASN A 37 -5.94 0.89 -15.82
CA ASN A 37 -4.59 0.95 -16.36
C ASN A 37 -3.60 1.68 -15.43
N LEU A 38 -3.94 1.78 -14.15
CA LEU A 38 -3.13 2.51 -13.18
C LEU A 38 -1.78 1.80 -12.98
N GLU A 39 -0.71 2.57 -13.15
CA GLU A 39 0.69 2.16 -13.00
C GLU A 39 1.31 2.79 -11.74
N TYR A 40 0.90 4.01 -11.36
CA TYR A 40 1.42 4.73 -10.20
C TYR A 40 0.25 5.34 -9.44
N PHE A 41 0.17 5.04 -8.15
CA PHE A 41 -0.83 5.62 -7.25
C PHE A 41 -0.14 6.18 -6.02
N GLU A 42 -0.33 7.47 -5.77
CA GLU A 42 0.21 8.17 -4.62
C GLU A 42 -0.90 8.95 -3.93
N LEU A 43 -1.06 8.70 -2.64
CA LEU A 43 -2.05 9.36 -1.82
C LEU A 43 -1.38 10.01 -0.60
N GLY A 44 -1.30 11.33 -0.63
CA GLY A 44 -0.68 12.14 0.41
C GLY A 44 0.84 12.18 0.34
N SER A 45 1.41 13.17 1.04
CA SER A 45 2.79 13.17 1.49
C SER A 45 2.87 12.48 2.86
N VAL A 46 3.92 11.72 3.14
CA VAL A 46 4.21 11.24 4.51
C VAL A 46 4.35 12.49 5.40
N PRO A 47 3.46 12.70 6.39
CA PRO A 47 3.49 13.92 7.20
C PRO A 47 4.85 14.05 7.89
N GLN A 48 5.55 15.16 7.66
CA GLN A 48 6.85 15.45 8.30
C GLN A 48 6.71 16.27 9.58
N GLU A 49 5.49 16.58 10.04
CA GLU A 49 5.31 17.50 11.15
C GLU A 49 5.50 16.83 12.52
N GLU A 50 6.63 17.13 13.15
CA GLU A 50 6.91 16.91 14.56
C GLU A 50 5.80 17.55 15.43
N GLY A 51 4.84 16.76 15.88
CA GLY A 51 3.89 17.14 16.93
C GLY A 51 2.41 17.29 16.54
N GLY A 52 2.05 17.07 15.28
CA GLY A 52 0.65 16.98 14.85
C GLY A 52 0.06 15.59 15.12
N LEU A 53 -1.14 15.51 15.70
CA LEU A 53 -1.89 14.25 15.74
C LEU A 53 -2.19 13.83 14.30
N LEU A 54 -1.62 12.68 13.87
CA LEU A 54 -1.98 12.09 12.58
C LEU A 54 -3.50 11.89 12.53
N PRO A 55 -4.19 12.29 11.45
CA PRO A 55 -5.60 11.98 11.30
C PRO A 55 -5.78 10.46 11.34
N PRO A 56 -6.91 9.96 11.87
CA PRO A 56 -7.17 8.53 11.96
C PRO A 56 -7.05 7.89 10.57
N LEU A 57 -6.23 6.86 10.47
CA LEU A 57 -6.06 6.08 9.25
C LEU A 57 -7.22 5.09 9.14
N HIS A 58 -7.99 5.20 8.07
CA HIS A 58 -9.19 4.37 7.84
C HIS A 58 -8.97 3.26 6.81
N MET A 59 -7.81 3.23 6.15
CA MET A 59 -7.42 2.13 5.27
C MET A 59 -6.80 1.00 6.08
N THR A 60 -7.06 -0.22 5.66
CA THR A 60 -6.51 -1.44 6.26
C THR A 60 -5.67 -2.20 5.24
N MET A 61 -5.07 -3.33 5.66
CA MET A 61 -4.39 -4.25 4.72
C MET A 61 -5.32 -4.76 3.61
N THR A 62 -6.64 -4.67 3.77
CA THR A 62 -7.61 -4.97 2.71
C THR A 62 -7.41 -4.06 1.49
N ALA A 63 -6.99 -2.81 1.67
CA ALA A 63 -6.63 -1.94 0.55
C ALA A 63 -5.51 -2.55 -0.30
N LEU A 64 -4.44 -3.08 0.33
CA LEU A 64 -3.32 -3.71 -0.37
C LEU A 64 -3.78 -4.90 -1.20
N SER A 65 -4.58 -5.80 -0.61
CA SER A 65 -5.16 -6.93 -1.36
C SER A 65 -6.06 -6.47 -2.52
N THR A 66 -6.76 -5.36 -2.35
CA THR A 66 -7.62 -4.78 -3.39
C THR A 66 -6.80 -4.24 -4.55
N PHE A 67 -5.66 -3.58 -4.27
CA PHE A 67 -4.71 -3.16 -5.29
C PHE A 67 -4.10 -4.36 -6.02
N ALA A 68 -3.64 -5.38 -5.30
CA ALA A 68 -3.10 -6.60 -5.91
C ALA A 68 -4.10 -7.27 -6.85
N ALA A 69 -5.39 -7.30 -6.49
CA ALA A 69 -6.43 -7.95 -7.30
C ALA A 69 -6.95 -7.10 -8.47
N LYS A 70 -6.92 -5.77 -8.37
CA LYS A 70 -7.61 -4.87 -9.32
C LYS A 70 -6.71 -3.95 -10.14
N ALA A 71 -5.43 -3.84 -9.78
CA ALA A 71 -4.49 -2.96 -10.45
C ALA A 71 -3.30 -3.77 -11.02
N PRO A 72 -3.52 -4.58 -12.08
CA PRO A 72 -2.52 -5.52 -12.61
C PRO A 72 -1.31 -4.84 -13.26
N LYS A 73 -1.34 -3.51 -13.44
CA LYS A 73 -0.25 -2.73 -14.02
C LYS A 73 0.47 -1.86 -12.98
N LEU A 74 0.08 -1.94 -11.71
CA LEU A 74 0.58 -1.06 -10.65
C LEU A 74 2.06 -1.38 -10.36
N GLN A 75 2.91 -0.38 -10.47
CA GLN A 75 4.36 -0.46 -10.26
C GLN A 75 4.80 0.26 -8.99
N LYS A 76 4.11 1.36 -8.65
CA LYS A 76 4.39 2.16 -7.44
C LYS A 76 3.09 2.47 -6.70
N LEU A 77 3.12 2.26 -5.39
CA LEU A 77 2.00 2.50 -4.49
C LEU A 77 2.48 3.27 -3.25
N LEU A 78 1.91 4.44 -3.01
CA LEU A 78 2.09 5.19 -1.76
C LEU A 78 0.72 5.38 -1.12
N LEU A 79 0.56 4.88 0.10
CA LEU A 79 -0.68 4.99 0.86
C LEU A 79 -0.43 5.52 2.28
N PRO A 80 -1.34 6.36 2.81
CA PRO A 80 -1.44 6.64 4.22
C PRO A 80 -2.13 5.44 4.89
N LEU A 81 -1.37 4.35 5.02
CA LEU A 81 -1.80 3.09 5.60
C LEU A 81 -0.97 2.82 6.86
N ALA A 82 -1.64 2.34 7.90
CA ALA A 82 -0.99 1.67 9.02
C ALA A 82 -1.06 0.16 8.81
N VAL A 83 0.10 -0.46 8.83
CA VAL A 83 0.25 -1.91 8.72
C VAL A 83 0.48 -2.44 10.11
N TYR A 84 -0.50 -3.16 10.64
CA TYR A 84 -0.40 -3.87 11.91
C TYR A 84 -0.10 -5.34 11.65
N GLY A 85 0.68 -5.96 12.54
CA GLY A 85 1.12 -7.35 12.44
C GLY A 85 -0.02 -8.35 12.14
N VAL A 86 0.31 -9.43 11.44
CA VAL A 86 -0.65 -10.45 10.96
C VAL A 86 -0.99 -11.44 12.08
N GLU A 87 -1.38 -10.95 13.26
CA GLU A 87 -1.74 -11.83 14.38
C GLU A 87 -3.17 -12.35 14.16
N GLY A 88 -3.29 -13.53 13.51
CA GLY A 88 -4.55 -14.29 13.44
C GLY A 88 -5.39 -14.14 12.16
N GLU A 89 -5.03 -13.26 11.22
CA GLU A 89 -5.82 -13.00 10.00
C GLU A 89 -5.41 -13.80 8.74
N THR A 90 -4.42 -14.70 8.83
CA THR A 90 -3.95 -15.49 7.68
C THR A 90 -4.99 -16.46 7.11
N ASN A 91 -6.07 -16.76 7.85
CA ASN A 91 -7.09 -17.74 7.47
C ASN A 91 -8.13 -17.24 6.45
N GLY A 92 -8.20 -15.94 6.16
CA GLY A 92 -9.22 -15.36 5.27
C GLY A 92 -8.73 -14.93 3.88
N ILE A 93 -7.42 -14.95 3.63
CA ILE A 93 -6.83 -14.37 2.41
C ILE A 93 -6.79 -15.43 1.31
N SER A 94 -7.98 -15.85 0.87
CA SER A 94 -8.18 -16.76 -0.26
C SER A 94 -8.17 -16.04 -1.62
N SER A 95 -7.92 -14.73 -1.65
CA SER A 95 -7.74 -14.02 -2.91
C SER A 95 -6.32 -14.28 -3.40
N ILE A 96 -6.19 -15.35 -4.19
CA ILE A 96 -4.99 -15.70 -4.97
C ILE A 96 -4.48 -14.41 -5.59
N ALA A 97 -3.33 -13.93 -5.09
CA ALA A 97 -2.66 -12.79 -5.69
C ALA A 97 -2.36 -13.14 -7.15
N ASP A 98 -2.56 -12.18 -8.05
CA ASP A 98 -2.13 -12.38 -9.42
C ASP A 98 -0.58 -12.49 -9.40
N PRO A 99 0.00 -13.65 -9.78
CA PRO A 99 1.46 -13.83 -9.78
C PRO A 99 2.17 -12.84 -10.71
N THR A 100 1.43 -12.07 -11.50
CA THR A 100 1.94 -11.09 -12.45
C THR A 100 2.02 -9.65 -11.92
N SER A 101 1.65 -9.39 -10.65
CA SER A 101 1.66 -8.02 -10.12
C SER A 101 3.04 -7.36 -10.24
N PRO A 102 3.18 -6.26 -11.01
CA PRO A 102 4.46 -5.64 -11.30
C PRO A 102 4.87 -4.60 -10.24
N LEU A 103 4.22 -4.60 -9.06
CA LEU A 103 4.48 -3.64 -8.01
C LEU A 103 5.89 -3.82 -7.47
N ARG A 104 6.71 -2.76 -7.56
CA ARG A 104 8.13 -2.77 -7.14
C ARG A 104 8.39 -1.90 -5.93
N SER A 105 7.56 -0.89 -5.70
CA SER A 105 7.73 0.07 -4.62
C SER A 105 6.41 0.29 -3.89
N LEU A 106 6.45 0.06 -2.58
CA LEU A 106 5.36 0.29 -1.64
C LEU A 106 5.86 1.27 -0.58
N THR A 107 5.14 2.36 -0.40
CA THR A 107 5.38 3.32 0.67
C THR A 107 4.16 3.34 1.59
N VAL A 108 4.37 3.09 2.88
CA VAL A 108 3.31 3.18 3.90
C VAL A 108 3.72 4.16 5.01
N VAL A 109 2.75 4.75 5.70
CA VAL A 109 3.01 5.79 6.70
C VAL A 109 3.39 5.18 8.05
N GLN A 110 2.79 4.04 8.41
CA GLN A 110 3.05 3.40 9.69
C GLN A 110 3.15 1.89 9.51
N LEU A 111 4.15 1.29 10.15
CA LEU A 111 4.36 -0.15 10.16
C LEU A 111 4.71 -0.57 11.57
N GLU A 112 3.83 -1.35 12.18
CA GLU A 112 3.97 -1.90 13.51
C GLU A 112 3.73 -3.40 13.44
N THR A 113 4.76 -4.19 13.66
CA THR A 113 4.64 -5.64 13.65
C THR A 113 5.56 -6.26 14.70
N SER A 114 5.02 -7.23 15.43
CA SER A 114 5.78 -8.12 16.32
C SER A 114 6.51 -9.22 15.53
N ASN A 115 6.08 -9.48 14.29
CA ASN A 115 6.67 -10.47 13.40
C ASN A 115 6.93 -9.89 11.99
N PRO A 116 8.11 -9.28 11.79
CA PRO A 116 8.52 -8.73 10.49
C PRO A 116 8.57 -9.76 9.35
N SER A 117 8.90 -11.02 9.66
CA SER A 117 9.00 -12.10 8.67
C SER A 117 7.63 -12.46 8.10
N ASP A 118 6.60 -12.58 8.94
CA ASP A 118 5.24 -12.89 8.51
C ASP A 118 4.66 -11.75 7.67
N LEU A 119 4.93 -10.50 8.05
CA LEU A 119 4.52 -9.35 7.27
C LEU A 119 5.22 -9.31 5.90
N ALA A 120 6.53 -9.58 5.87
CA ALA A 120 7.28 -9.67 4.62
C ALA A 120 6.74 -10.78 3.71
N ALA A 121 6.45 -11.97 4.26
CA ALA A 121 5.83 -13.07 3.52
C ALA A 121 4.43 -12.71 3.00
N TYR A 122 3.63 -12.00 3.80
CA TYR A 122 2.34 -11.49 3.38
C TYR A 122 2.45 -10.52 2.20
N LEU A 123 3.35 -9.53 2.29
CA LEU A 123 3.59 -8.56 1.23
C LEU A 123 4.14 -9.22 -0.04
N HIS A 124 5.08 -10.15 0.10
CA HIS A 124 5.62 -10.91 -1.03
C HIS A 124 4.54 -11.75 -1.72
N ARG A 125 3.63 -12.36 -0.97
CA ARG A 125 2.50 -13.09 -1.54
C ARG A 125 1.58 -12.19 -2.36
N LEU A 126 1.31 -10.95 -1.90
CA LEU A 126 0.49 -10.00 -2.65
C LEU A 126 1.21 -9.38 -3.85
N PHE A 127 2.51 -9.12 -3.69
CA PHE A 127 3.34 -8.38 -4.63
C PHE A 127 4.69 -9.09 -4.80
N PRO A 128 4.77 -10.16 -5.61
CA PRO A 128 5.99 -10.95 -5.74
C PRO A 128 7.18 -10.15 -6.30
N ALA A 129 6.92 -9.10 -7.06
CA ALA A 129 7.93 -8.21 -7.63
C ALA A 129 8.36 -7.06 -6.70
N LEU A 130 7.86 -7.01 -5.46
CA LEU A 130 8.12 -5.92 -4.52
C LEU A 130 9.57 -5.94 -4.04
N ARG A 131 10.27 -4.82 -4.22
CA ARG A 131 11.70 -4.66 -3.87
C ARG A 131 11.96 -3.54 -2.89
N ASN A 132 11.16 -2.49 -2.97
CA ASN A 132 11.29 -1.29 -2.15
C ASN A 132 10.08 -1.20 -1.22
N LEU A 133 10.34 -1.28 0.07
CA LEU A 133 9.40 -0.97 1.13
C LEU A 133 9.94 0.28 1.84
N ASP A 134 9.26 1.40 1.66
CA ASP A 134 9.67 2.71 2.16
C ASP A 134 8.68 3.22 3.21
N GLY A 135 9.16 4.05 4.13
CA GLY A 135 8.41 4.56 5.27
C GLY A 135 8.97 5.88 5.79
N PRO A 136 8.45 6.40 6.91
CA PRO A 136 9.03 7.55 7.59
C PRO A 136 10.46 7.25 8.05
N TYR A 137 11.29 8.30 8.14
CA TYR A 137 12.74 8.20 8.36
C TYR A 137 13.12 7.64 9.74
N ASP A 138 12.19 7.68 10.70
CA ASP A 138 12.32 7.14 12.06
C ASP A 138 11.85 5.68 12.18
N GLY A 139 11.54 5.04 11.05
CA GLY A 139 11.08 3.65 10.99
C GLY A 139 12.04 2.73 11.73
N GLY A 140 11.63 2.33 12.94
CA GLY A 140 12.46 1.56 13.87
C GLY A 140 12.84 0.16 13.37
N GLU A 141 13.33 -0.67 14.28
CA GLU A 141 13.83 -2.03 13.98
C GLU A 141 12.89 -2.86 13.09
N ALA A 142 11.57 -2.80 13.36
CA ALA A 142 10.55 -3.50 12.58
C ALA A 142 10.57 -3.18 11.06
N TRP A 143 10.88 -1.93 10.67
CA TRP A 143 10.99 -1.54 9.26
C TRP A 143 12.19 -2.19 8.60
N THR A 144 13.34 -2.13 9.27
CA THR A 144 14.60 -2.68 8.76
C THR A 144 14.50 -4.19 8.62
N GLU A 145 13.95 -4.86 9.63
CA GLU A 145 13.74 -6.32 9.63
C GLU A 145 12.73 -6.75 8.56
N THR A 146 11.59 -6.05 8.43
CA THR A 146 10.58 -6.40 7.41
C THR A 146 11.18 -6.23 6.01
N ARG A 147 11.95 -5.16 5.77
CA ARG A 147 12.61 -4.93 4.49
C ARG A 147 13.67 -6.01 4.19
N ALA A 148 14.47 -6.39 5.18
CA ALA A 148 15.48 -7.43 5.03
C ALA A 148 14.82 -8.79 4.72
N ALA A 149 13.77 -9.15 5.44
CA ALA A 149 13.01 -10.37 5.20
C ALA A 149 12.35 -10.38 3.80
N LEU A 150 11.82 -9.23 3.36
CA LEU A 150 11.24 -9.08 2.03
C LEU A 150 12.28 -9.29 0.92
N LEU A 151 13.49 -8.73 1.08
CA LEU A 151 14.60 -8.91 0.13
C LEU A 151 15.05 -10.38 0.08
N ALA A 152 15.09 -11.07 1.22
CA ALA A 152 15.42 -12.49 1.27
C ALA A 152 14.41 -13.36 0.51
N LEU A 153 13.13 -12.99 0.48
CA LEU A 153 12.09 -13.68 -0.27
C LEU A 153 12.10 -13.35 -1.78
N ALA A 154 12.66 -12.20 -2.16
CA ALA A 154 12.76 -11.77 -3.55
C ALA A 154 14.04 -12.27 -4.27
N SER A 155 14.91 -12.99 -3.54
CA SER A 155 16.20 -13.55 -4.00
C SER A 155 16.02 -14.94 -4.60
#